data_AF-A0AAE0S1T7-F1
#
_entry.id   AF-A0AAE0S1T7-F1
#
_cell.length_a   1.000
_cell.length_b   1.000
_cell.length_c   1.000
_cell.angle_alpha   90.00
_cell.angle_beta   90.00
_cell.angle_gamma   90.00
#
_symmetry.space_group_name_H-M   'P 1'
#
loop_
_entity.id
_entity.type
_entity.pdbx_description
1 polymer ?
#
loop_
_entity_poly.entity_id
_entity_poly.type
_entity_poly.pdbx_seq_one_letter_code
_entity_poly.pdbx_strand_id
1 'polypeptide(L)'
;MTGIKSDFRNSNSYFVGVTVDHEILTLHEVDKEATVKLISTIPVVCKKRSDCEVGVQLSSNCEKLMVDKCALAIKPSDWNPSRGQAEVPIKMTLQEDNMVKNNQDCFIKMTPLPSGVGSEWTGATIPAVKLHTVDNVKPGLCSATGDPHITTFDDTRYA
;
A
#
# COMPACT_ATOMS: atom_id res chain seq x y z
N MET A 1 7.91 -32.02 6.61
CA MET A 1 7.23 -32.10 7.91
C MET A 1 5.73 -31.97 7.66
N THR A 2 5.03 -33.10 7.63
CA THR A 2 3.59 -33.18 7.39
C THR A 2 2.87 -33.11 8.73
N GLY A 3 2.18 -32.00 8.98
CA GLY A 3 1.40 -31.79 10.19
C GLY A 3 0.20 -32.75 10.28
N ILE A 4 -0.13 -33.14 11.51
CA ILE A 4 -1.29 -33.96 11.84
C ILE A 4 -2.56 -33.18 11.46
N LYS A 5 -3.44 -33.75 10.64
CA LYS A 5 -4.78 -33.21 10.34
C LYS A 5 -5.81 -34.00 11.13
N SER A 6 -6.64 -33.32 11.92
CA SER A 6 -7.81 -33.91 12.58
C SER A 6 -9.02 -33.88 11.65
N ASP A 7 -9.77 -34.96 11.61
CA ASP A 7 -11.02 -35.06 10.84
C ASP A 7 -12.16 -34.29 11.53
N PHE A 8 -13.01 -33.66 10.71
CA PHE A 8 -14.37 -33.17 11.01
C PHE A 8 -14.64 -31.76 11.62
N ARG A 9 -13.70 -30.82 11.56
CA ARG A 9 -14.05 -29.38 11.52
C ARG A 9 -13.11 -28.64 10.58
N ASN A 10 -13.66 -27.88 9.63
CA ASN A 10 -12.91 -26.81 8.99
C ASN A 10 -12.55 -25.82 10.10
N SER A 11 -11.35 -25.97 10.67
CA SER A 11 -10.80 -24.94 11.51
C SER A 11 -10.63 -23.73 10.61
N ASN A 12 -11.40 -22.67 10.88
CA ASN A 12 -11.03 -21.36 10.39
C ASN A 12 -9.62 -21.14 10.92
N SER A 13 -8.62 -21.20 10.05
CA SER A 13 -7.24 -20.95 10.43
C SER A 13 -7.18 -19.52 10.94
N TYR A 14 -7.11 -19.33 12.25
CA TYR A 14 -6.93 -18.02 12.83
C TYR A 14 -5.49 -17.60 12.54
N PHE A 15 -5.35 -16.62 11.65
CA PHE A 15 -4.08 -15.95 11.45
C PHE A 15 -3.75 -15.15 12.71
N VAL A 16 -2.55 -15.35 13.23
CA VAL A 16 -1.99 -14.52 14.29
C VAL A 16 -0.78 -13.83 13.70
N GLY A 17 -0.88 -12.52 13.46
CA GLY A 17 0.20 -11.74 12.89
C GLY A 17 -0.27 -10.41 12.33
N VAL A 18 0.55 -9.90 11.41
CA VAL A 18 0.29 -8.67 10.67
C VAL A 18 0.25 -9.02 9.19
N THR A 19 -0.81 -8.59 8.50
CA THR A 19 -1.02 -8.80 7.07
C THR A 19 -1.50 -7.51 6.42
N VAL A 20 -1.57 -7.51 5.10
CA VAL A 20 -2.26 -6.48 4.32
C VAL A 20 -3.55 -7.07 3.74
N ASP A 21 -4.52 -6.22 3.42
CA ASP A 21 -5.76 -6.66 2.75
C ASP A 21 -5.52 -7.09 1.29
N HIS A 22 -4.52 -6.49 0.63
CA HIS A 22 -4.09 -6.85 -0.72
C HIS A 22 -2.56 -6.90 -0.80
N GLU A 23 -2.02 -8.07 -1.16
CA GLU A 23 -0.58 -8.21 -1.44
C GLU A 23 -0.19 -7.68 -2.82
N ILE A 24 -1.13 -7.69 -3.77
CA ILE A 24 -0.95 -7.20 -5.13
C ILE A 24 -2.07 -6.21 -5.44
N LEU A 25 -1.70 -5.01 -5.85
CA LEU A 25 -2.62 -3.98 -6.29
C LEU A 25 -2.25 -3.56 -7.72
N THR A 26 -3.23 -3.54 -8.61
CA THR A 26 -3.05 -2.98 -9.96
C THR A 26 -3.58 -1.56 -9.97
N LEU A 27 -2.75 -0.61 -10.39
CA LEU A 27 -3.09 0.80 -10.45
C LEU A 27 -2.93 1.30 -11.88
N HIS A 28 -4.02 1.85 -12.41
CA HIS A 28 -4.01 2.51 -13.71
C HIS A 28 -3.58 3.96 -13.54
N GLU A 29 -2.86 4.53 -14.51
CA GLU A 29 -2.46 5.94 -14.43
C GLU A 29 -3.64 6.92 -14.29
N VAL A 30 -4.84 6.51 -14.74
CA VAL A 30 -6.08 7.27 -14.57
C VAL A 30 -6.51 7.31 -13.10
N ASP A 31 -6.33 6.19 -12.40
CA ASP A 31 -6.68 5.98 -11.00
C ASP A 31 -5.47 6.40 -10.14
N LYS A 32 -5.18 7.70 -10.08
CA LYS A 32 -3.98 8.28 -9.45
C LYS A 32 -3.75 7.88 -7.99
N GLU A 33 -4.74 7.29 -7.32
CA GLU A 33 -4.73 6.98 -5.89
C GLU A 33 -5.14 5.54 -5.62
N ALA A 34 -4.48 4.95 -4.63
CA ALA A 34 -4.70 3.62 -4.11
C ALA A 34 -4.73 3.64 -2.58
N THR A 35 -5.53 2.77 -1.96
CA THR A 35 -5.51 2.57 -0.51
C THR A 35 -5.37 1.09 -0.20
N VAL A 36 -4.41 0.76 0.66
CA VAL A 36 -4.21 -0.59 1.20
C VAL A 36 -4.35 -0.52 2.71
N LYS A 37 -4.86 -1.58 3.33
CA LYS A 37 -5.00 -1.64 4.78
C LYS A 37 -3.98 -2.59 5.38
N LEU A 38 -3.27 -2.10 6.39
CA LEU A 38 -2.54 -2.94 7.31
C LEU A 38 -3.52 -3.52 8.33
N ILE A 39 -3.55 -4.84 8.43
CA ILE A 39 -4.41 -5.59 9.35
C ILE A 39 -3.51 -6.28 10.37
N SER A 40 -3.71 -5.98 11.65
CA SER A 40 -3.02 -6.67 12.75
C SER A 40 -4.03 -7.39 13.64
N THR A 41 -3.80 -8.67 13.91
CA THR A 41 -4.52 -9.42 14.95
C THR A 41 -3.77 -9.36 16.29
N ILE A 42 -2.63 -8.67 16.34
CA ILE A 42 -1.85 -8.47 17.56
C ILE A 42 -2.34 -7.16 18.22
N PRO A 43 -2.89 -7.21 19.44
CA PRO A 43 -3.35 -6.00 20.10
C PRO A 43 -2.15 -5.15 20.58
N VAL A 44 -2.35 -3.84 20.57
CA VAL A 44 -1.38 -2.89 21.15
C VAL A 44 -1.73 -2.72 22.64
N VAL A 45 -0.95 -3.36 23.52
CA VAL A 45 -1.17 -3.33 24.97
C VAL A 45 -0.14 -2.45 25.66
N CYS A 46 -0.58 -1.34 26.22
CA CYS A 46 0.30 -0.42 26.92
C CYS A 46 0.48 -0.80 28.39
N LYS A 47 1.72 -1.01 28.84
CA LYS A 47 2.02 -1.41 30.24
C LYS A 47 2.03 -0.25 31.25
N LYS A 48 2.35 0.98 30.81
CA LYS A 48 2.59 2.13 31.72
C LYS A 48 2.01 3.47 31.27
N ARG A 49 1.71 3.62 29.99
CA ARG A 49 1.24 4.87 29.38
C ARG A 49 -0.04 4.59 28.60
N SER A 50 -0.99 5.50 28.57
CA SER A 50 -2.23 5.33 27.79
C SER A 50 -2.02 5.61 26.28
N ASP A 51 -0.90 6.23 25.90
CA ASP A 51 -0.59 6.71 24.54
C ASP A 51 0.54 5.92 23.87
N CYS A 52 0.61 4.60 24.10
CA CYS A 52 1.60 3.78 23.38
C CYS A 52 1.17 3.49 21.94
N GLU A 53 2.14 3.30 21.06
CA GLU A 53 1.91 2.97 19.66
C GLU A 53 3.01 2.04 19.13
N VAL A 54 2.66 1.26 18.12
CA VAL A 54 3.62 0.48 17.35
C VAL A 54 3.89 1.21 16.04
N GLY A 55 5.12 1.69 15.89
CA GLY A 55 5.58 2.30 14.66
C GLY A 55 5.84 1.24 13.59
N VAL A 56 5.40 1.49 12.36
CA VAL A 56 5.76 0.69 11.18
C VAL A 56 6.33 1.63 10.14
N GLN A 57 7.62 1.47 9.83
CA GLN A 57 8.28 2.25 8.80
C GLN A 57 7.85 1.74 7.42
N LEU A 58 7.52 2.67 6.53
CA LEU A 58 7.20 2.42 5.14
C LEU A 58 8.39 2.82 4.27
N SER A 59 8.77 1.93 3.35
CA SER A 59 9.81 2.21 2.36
C SER A 59 9.37 1.69 1.00
N SER A 60 9.52 2.54 -0.02
CA SER A 60 9.20 2.22 -1.42
C SER A 60 10.50 2.07 -2.19
N ASN A 61 10.54 1.15 -3.15
CA ASN A 61 11.61 1.08 -4.16
C ASN A 61 11.27 1.86 -5.44
N CYS A 62 10.15 2.59 -5.45
CA CYS A 62 9.69 3.36 -6.60
C CYS A 62 9.77 4.85 -6.30
N GLU A 63 10.51 5.56 -7.15
CA GLU A 63 10.66 7.02 -7.09
C GLU A 63 9.34 7.74 -7.37
N LYS A 64 8.49 7.16 -8.23
CA LYS A 64 7.20 7.74 -8.66
C LYS A 64 6.03 7.40 -7.75
N LEU A 65 6.25 6.66 -6.68
CA LEU A 65 5.20 6.27 -5.75
C LEU A 65 5.33 7.09 -4.48
N MET A 66 4.36 7.96 -4.24
CA MET A 66 4.25 8.71 -3.01
C MET A 66 3.35 7.95 -2.05
N VAL A 67 3.83 7.77 -0.82
CA VAL A 67 3.02 7.26 0.28
C VAL A 67 2.71 8.43 1.19
N ASP A 68 1.47 8.53 1.67
CA ASP A 68 1.02 9.66 2.49
C ASP A 68 1.80 9.81 3.80
N LYS A 69 2.40 8.72 4.28
CA LYS A 69 3.17 8.64 5.52
C LYS A 69 4.45 7.84 5.31
N CYS A 70 5.56 8.29 5.90
CA CYS A 70 6.80 7.51 5.97
C CYS A 70 6.76 6.44 7.09
N ALA A 71 5.89 6.63 8.08
CA ALA A 71 5.67 5.68 9.16
C ALA A 71 4.20 5.67 9.58
N LEU A 72 3.68 4.48 9.84
CA LEU A 72 2.38 4.27 10.44
C LEU A 72 2.53 4.11 11.94
N ALA A 73 1.54 4.57 12.68
CA ALA A 73 1.43 4.33 14.11
C ALA A 73 0.15 3.51 14.35
N ILE A 74 0.30 2.27 14.79
CA ILE A 74 -0.81 1.43 15.22
C ILE A 74 -1.05 1.71 16.70
N LYS A 75 -2.24 2.20 17.02
CA LYS A 75 -2.64 2.61 18.36
C LYS A 75 -3.64 1.63 18.96
N PRO A 76 -3.79 1.60 20.30
CA PRO A 76 -4.86 0.86 20.96
C PRO A 76 -6.26 1.26 20.45
N SER A 77 -6.43 2.52 20.01
CA SER A 77 -7.68 3.02 19.44
C SER A 77 -8.05 2.41 18.08
N ASP A 78 -7.07 1.86 17.35
CA ASP A 78 -7.31 1.26 16.04
C ASP A 78 -7.86 -0.18 16.18
N TRP A 79 -7.82 -0.74 17.40
CA TRP A 79 -8.30 -2.08 17.69
C TRP A 79 -9.83 -2.15 17.69
N ASN A 80 -10.38 -2.98 16.81
CA ASN A 80 -11.79 -3.29 16.80
C ASN A 80 -12.06 -4.58 17.62
N PRO A 81 -12.68 -4.49 18.81
CA PRO A 81 -12.92 -5.65 19.66
C PRO A 81 -13.91 -6.65 19.05
N SER A 82 -14.82 -6.19 18.18
CA SER A 82 -15.79 -7.07 17.52
C SER A 82 -15.16 -7.91 16.41
N ARG A 83 -14.10 -7.40 15.76
CA ARG A 83 -13.35 -8.12 14.71
C ARG A 83 -12.08 -8.80 15.24
N GLY A 84 -11.62 -8.41 16.42
CA GLY A 84 -10.35 -8.89 17.00
C GLY A 84 -9.14 -8.46 16.17
N GLN A 85 -9.21 -7.28 15.53
CA GLN A 85 -8.19 -6.80 14.60
C GLN A 85 -8.08 -5.27 14.66
N ALA A 86 -6.87 -4.75 14.45
CA ALA A 86 -6.63 -3.35 14.13
C ALA A 86 -6.48 -3.18 12.61
N GLU A 87 -7.13 -2.16 12.05
CA GLU A 87 -7.06 -1.81 10.63
C GLU A 87 -6.49 -0.40 10.48
N VAL A 88 -5.36 -0.25 9.81
CA VAL A 88 -4.73 1.06 9.55
C VAL A 88 -4.58 1.28 8.04
N PRO A 89 -5.23 2.31 7.46
CA PRO A 89 -5.13 2.58 6.03
C PRO A 89 -3.79 3.25 5.67
N ILE A 90 -3.29 2.88 4.50
CA ILE A 90 -2.09 3.41 3.86
C ILE A 90 -2.53 3.97 2.51
N LYS A 91 -2.35 5.27 2.32
CA LYS A 91 -2.72 5.92 1.06
C LYS A 91 -1.48 6.07 0.19
N MET A 92 -1.64 5.70 -1.07
CA MET A 92 -0.59 5.70 -2.07
C MET A 92 -1.06 6.51 -3.26
N THR A 93 -0.17 7.32 -3.81
CA THR A 93 -0.46 8.19 -4.94
C THR A 93 0.67 8.05 -5.96
N LEU A 94 0.31 7.87 -7.24
CA LEU A 94 1.29 7.91 -8.31
C LEU A 94 1.65 9.37 -8.63
N GLN A 95 2.94 9.64 -8.62
CA GLN A 95 3.49 10.93 -9.02
C GLN A 95 3.62 10.96 -10.55
N GLU A 96 2.96 11.95 -11.13
CA GLU A 96 3.00 12.36 -12.54
C GLU A 96 2.18 11.56 -13.56
N ASP A 97 1.56 12.35 -14.43
CA ASP A 97 0.87 12.03 -15.68
C ASP A 97 1.92 11.78 -16.78
N ASN A 98 1.77 10.69 -17.56
CA ASN A 98 2.54 10.42 -18.79
C ASN A 98 4.04 10.09 -18.67
N MET A 99 4.54 9.64 -17.50
CA MET A 99 5.95 9.24 -17.37
C MET A 99 6.19 7.76 -17.06
N VAL A 100 5.17 6.93 -16.79
CA VAL A 100 5.38 5.48 -16.66
C VAL A 100 5.46 4.88 -18.06
N LYS A 101 6.58 5.12 -18.76
CA LYS A 101 6.88 4.39 -19.99
C LYS A 101 6.99 2.91 -19.64
N ASN A 102 5.97 2.15 -20.03
CA ASN A 102 5.80 0.71 -19.78
C ASN A 102 5.41 0.36 -18.35
N ASN A 103 4.65 -0.73 -18.20
CA ASN A 103 4.23 -1.27 -16.90
C ASN A 103 5.42 -1.47 -15.95
N GLN A 104 5.26 -1.07 -14.68
CA GLN A 104 6.27 -1.21 -13.65
C GLN A 104 5.72 -1.90 -12.40
N ASP A 105 6.56 -2.73 -11.80
CA ASP A 105 6.30 -3.36 -10.51
C ASP A 105 7.03 -2.60 -9.39
N CYS A 106 6.24 -2.07 -8.47
CA CYS A 106 6.68 -1.38 -7.28
C CYS A 106 6.43 -2.22 -6.03
N PHE A 107 7.24 -2.05 -5.00
CA PHE A 107 7.13 -2.75 -3.73
C PHE A 107 7.18 -1.77 -2.58
N ILE A 108 6.16 -1.82 -1.73
CA ILE A 108 6.17 -1.14 -0.44
C ILE A 108 6.55 -2.16 0.62
N LYS A 109 7.73 -1.97 1.19
CA LYS A 109 8.22 -2.74 2.32
C LYS A 109 7.80 -2.06 3.61
N MET A 110 7.28 -2.86 4.53
CA MET A 110 6.83 -2.42 5.85
C MET A 110 7.73 -3.07 6.89
N THR A 111 8.32 -2.27 7.77
CA THR A 111 9.24 -2.77 8.80
C THR A 111 8.75 -2.27 10.17
N PRO A 112 8.42 -3.16 11.11
CA PRO A 112 8.11 -2.74 12.47
C PRO A 112 9.30 -2.01 13.07
N LEU A 113 9.04 -0.83 13.64
CA LEU A 113 10.03 -0.12 14.41
C LEU A 113 10.07 -0.72 15.82
N PRO A 114 11.26 -0.85 16.43
CA PRO A 114 11.39 -1.25 17.82
C PRO A 114 10.60 -0.27 18.68
N SER A 115 9.45 -0.74 19.16
CA SER A 115 8.59 0.02 20.06
C SER A 115 8.69 -0.68 21.42
N GLY A 116 8.73 0.09 22.52
CA GLY A 116 8.74 -0.47 23.87
C GLY A 116 7.41 -1.14 24.26
N VAL A 117 6.65 -1.61 23.27
CA VAL A 117 5.25 -2.02 23.36
C VAL A 117 5.15 -3.49 22.96
N GLY A 118 5.05 -4.37 23.96
CA GLY A 118 4.82 -5.81 23.77
C GLY A 118 6.00 -6.57 23.14
N SER A 119 6.37 -7.71 23.71
CA SER A 119 7.33 -8.62 23.08
C SER A 119 6.76 -9.27 21.81
N GLU A 120 5.44 -9.26 21.65
CA GLU A 120 4.68 -9.91 20.59
C GLU A 120 4.88 -9.25 19.22
N TRP A 121 5.29 -7.98 19.19
CA TRP A 121 5.62 -7.25 17.97
C TRP A 121 7.08 -7.42 17.54
N THR A 122 7.92 -7.99 18.42
CA THR A 122 9.34 -8.18 18.14
C THR A 122 9.51 -9.34 17.16
N GLY A 123 9.98 -9.04 15.95
CA GLY A 123 10.15 -10.04 14.89
C GLY A 123 8.90 -10.33 14.06
N ALA A 124 7.83 -9.54 14.22
CA ALA A 124 6.68 -9.62 13.33
C ALA A 124 7.12 -9.35 11.88
N THR A 125 6.79 -10.27 10.97
CA THR A 125 7.05 -10.09 9.54
C THR A 125 5.80 -9.53 8.90
N ILE A 126 5.92 -8.37 8.23
CA ILE A 126 4.82 -7.76 7.50
C ILE A 126 5.05 -8.04 6.00
N PRO A 127 4.08 -8.62 5.28
CA PRO A 127 4.21 -8.82 3.84
C PRO A 127 4.37 -7.48 3.12
N ALA A 128 5.21 -7.47 2.09
CA ALA A 128 5.33 -6.31 1.20
C ALA A 128 4.11 -6.23 0.28
N VAL A 129 3.71 -5.01 -0.07
CA VAL A 129 2.66 -4.77 -1.07
C VAL A 129 3.32 -4.57 -2.41
N LYS A 130 2.95 -5.39 -3.40
CA LYS A 130 3.32 -5.22 -4.80
C LYS A 130 2.29 -4.33 -5.49
N LEU A 131 2.73 -3.22 -6.04
CA LEU A 131 1.93 -2.33 -6.87
C LEU A 131 2.33 -2.53 -8.34
N HIS A 132 1.39 -2.99 -9.16
CA HIS A 132 1.55 -3.11 -10.60
C HIS A 132 0.95 -1.88 -11.28
N THR A 133 1.79 -1.05 -11.88
CA THR A 133 1.35 0.14 -12.61
C THR A 133 1.14 -0.20 -14.08
N VAL A 134 0.02 0.24 -14.65
CA VAL A 134 -0.34 -0.02 -16.05
C VAL A 134 -0.48 1.29 -16.80
N ASP A 135 0.36 1.46 -17.82
CA ASP A 135 0.30 2.55 -18.78
C ASP A 135 -0.68 2.18 -19.89
N ASN A 136 -1.83 2.86 -19.89
CA ASN A 136 -2.87 2.70 -20.91
C ASN A 136 -3.25 4.05 -21.54
N VAL A 137 -2.50 5.12 -21.28
CA VAL A 137 -2.85 6.46 -21.73
C VAL A 137 -2.04 6.79 -22.98
N LYS A 138 -2.72 6.98 -24.11
CA LYS A 138 -2.06 7.54 -25.29
C LYS A 138 -1.78 9.03 -25.01
N PRO A 139 -0.52 9.49 -25.10
CA PRO A 139 -0.24 10.91 -24.94
C PRO A 139 -0.92 11.70 -26.06
N GLY A 140 -1.55 12.83 -25.72
CA GLY A 140 -2.01 13.79 -26.72
C GLY A 140 -0.81 14.47 -27.37
N LEU A 141 -0.78 14.51 -28.71
CA LEU A 141 0.30 15.17 -29.45
C LEU A 141 -0.17 16.54 -29.94
N CYS A 142 0.59 17.59 -29.62
CA CYS A 142 0.46 18.90 -30.26
C CYS A 142 1.69 19.11 -31.16
N SER A 143 1.49 19.62 -32.38
CA SER A 143 2.59 19.89 -33.31
C SER A 143 2.39 21.22 -34.03
N ALA A 144 3.48 21.92 -34.32
CA ALA A 144 3.49 23.13 -35.13
C ALA A 144 4.54 22.98 -36.23
N THR A 145 4.13 23.13 -37.49
CA THR A 145 4.97 22.85 -38.66
C THR A 145 4.97 24.02 -39.64
N GLY A 146 5.72 25.08 -39.32
CA GLY A 146 5.73 26.30 -40.13
C GLY A 146 4.47 27.15 -39.93
N ASP A 147 4.39 28.28 -40.66
CA ASP A 147 3.41 29.34 -40.39
C ASP A 147 2.15 29.19 -41.26
N PRO A 148 0.93 29.13 -40.69
CA PRO A 148 0.55 28.70 -39.35
C PRO A 148 -0.05 27.28 -39.38
N HIS A 149 0.76 26.23 -39.50
CA HIS A 149 0.24 24.84 -39.45
C HIS A 149 0.36 24.29 -38.02
N ILE A 150 -0.69 24.45 -37.22
CA ILE A 150 -0.75 23.96 -35.83
C ILE A 150 -1.76 22.82 -35.76
N THR A 151 -1.39 21.70 -35.15
CA THR A 151 -2.31 20.63 -34.71
C THR A 151 -2.33 20.63 -33.19
N THR A 152 -3.48 20.93 -32.59
CA THR A 152 -3.67 20.97 -31.14
C THR A 152 -3.89 19.56 -30.57
N PHE A 153 -3.93 19.45 -29.24
CA PHE A 153 -4.10 18.17 -28.53
C PHE A 153 -5.42 17.44 -28.82
N ASP A 154 -6.43 18.16 -29.28
CA ASP A 154 -7.74 17.67 -29.72
C ASP A 154 -7.78 17.39 -31.25
N ASP A 155 -6.62 17.27 -31.90
CA ASP A 155 -6.45 17.11 -33.34
C ASP A 155 -7.05 18.27 -34.18
N THR A 156 -7.37 19.41 -33.56
CA THR A 156 -7.83 20.61 -34.28
C THR A 156 -6.65 21.23 -35.04
N ARG A 157 -6.86 21.45 -36.34
CA ARG A 157 -5.84 22.01 -37.23
C ARG A 157 -6.11 23.48 -37.55
N TYR A 158 -5.09 24.30 -37.35
CA TYR A 158 -5.00 25.67 -37.85
C TYR A 158 -3.99 25.66 -39.00
N ALA A 159 -4.30 26.40 -40.07
CA ALA A 159 -3.51 26.53 -41.30
C ALA A 159 -3.60 27.97 -41.80
#